data_AF-Q8VDG5-F1
#
_entry.id   AF-Q8VDG5-F1
#
_cell.length_a   1.000
_cell.length_b   1.000
_cell.length_c   1.000
_cell.angle_alpha   90.00
_cell.angle_beta   90.00
_cell.angle_gamma   90.00
#
_symmetry.space_group_name_H-M   'P 1'
#
loop_
_entity.id
_entity.type
_entity.pdbx_description
1 polymer ?
#
loop_
_entity_poly.entity_id
_entity_poly.type
_entity_poly.pdbx_seq_one_letter_code
_entity_poly.pdbx_strand_id
1 'polypeptide(L)'
;MAEMDLVAELPRPAGAARWAEVMARFAARLGEQGRRVVLITSGGTKVPLEARAVRFLDNFSSGRRGAASAEVFLAAGYGVLFLYRARSAFPYAHRFPPQAWLSALRPSGPAQSGKLSLEAEENALPGFAAALQSYQEAAAAGTFLAVEFTTLADYLHLLQAAALALSPLGSSAMFYLAAAVSDFYIPVSEMPEHKIHSSGGPLQITMKMVPKMLSPLVKDWAPKAFVVSFKLETDPDIIISRARNALEVYQHQVVVANILESIKSFVIIVTKDSETELLLSEEEVAKGLVIEEKIVDDLRSRHTAFICDKN
;
A
#
# COMPACT_ATOMS: atom_id res chain seq x y z
N MET A 1 -25.72 -5.38 -2.71
CA MET A 1 -25.84 -6.62 -1.91
C MET A 1 -24.66 -7.55 -2.15
N ALA A 2 -24.32 -7.95 -3.38
CA ALA A 2 -23.20 -8.88 -3.64
C ALA A 2 -21.79 -8.41 -3.19
N GLU A 3 -21.51 -7.11 -3.15
CA GLU A 3 -20.18 -6.60 -2.78
C GLU A 3 -19.89 -6.63 -1.28
N MET A 4 -20.90 -6.41 -0.43
CA MET A 4 -20.74 -6.53 1.03
C MET A 4 -20.62 -8.00 1.47
N ASP A 5 -21.14 -8.92 0.67
CA ASP A 5 -21.14 -10.36 0.98
C ASP A 5 -19.74 -10.98 0.91
N LEU A 6 -18.89 -10.53 -0.01
CA LEU A 6 -17.59 -11.16 -0.24
C LEU A 6 -16.69 -11.14 1.00
N VAL A 7 -16.65 -10.02 1.74
CA VAL A 7 -15.83 -9.94 2.95
C VAL A 7 -16.33 -10.96 3.98
N ALA A 8 -17.66 -11.19 4.07
CA ALA A 8 -18.23 -12.16 4.98
C ALA A 8 -17.96 -13.62 4.54
N GLU A 9 -17.91 -13.88 3.22
CA GLU A 9 -17.61 -15.19 2.65
C GLU A 9 -16.13 -15.60 2.79
N LEU A 10 -15.22 -14.62 2.81
CA LEU A 10 -13.79 -14.87 2.87
C LEU A 10 -13.32 -15.17 4.31
N PRO A 11 -12.35 -16.10 4.50
CA PRO A 11 -11.80 -16.39 5.82
C PRO A 11 -11.25 -15.13 6.49
N ARG A 12 -11.62 -14.92 7.76
CA ARG A 12 -11.07 -13.80 8.55
C ARG A 12 -9.61 -14.09 8.91
N PRO A 13 -8.68 -13.13 8.72
CA PRO A 13 -7.32 -13.29 9.17
C PRO A 13 -7.25 -13.43 10.70
N ALA A 14 -6.28 -14.19 11.18
CA ALA A 14 -6.00 -14.28 12.61
C ALA A 14 -5.71 -12.89 13.18
N GLY A 15 -6.40 -12.52 14.27
CA GLY A 15 -6.22 -11.22 14.91
C GLY A 15 -6.92 -10.04 14.22
N ALA A 16 -7.84 -10.26 13.26
CA ALA A 16 -8.57 -9.19 12.58
C ALA A 16 -9.19 -8.15 13.54
N ALA A 17 -9.86 -8.61 14.61
CA ALA A 17 -10.48 -7.73 15.61
C ALA A 17 -9.45 -6.89 16.38
N ARG A 18 -8.30 -7.48 16.74
CA ARG A 18 -7.19 -6.77 17.38
C ARG A 18 -6.64 -5.68 16.44
N TRP A 19 -6.45 -6.02 15.16
CA TRP A 19 -5.97 -5.04 14.19
C TRP A 19 -6.97 -3.91 13.97
N ALA A 20 -8.27 -4.20 13.92
CA ALA A 20 -9.31 -3.16 13.84
C ALA A 20 -9.22 -2.18 15.02
N GLU A 21 -9.06 -2.70 16.24
CA GLU A 21 -8.90 -1.86 17.44
C GLU A 21 -7.62 -1.02 17.41
N VAL A 22 -6.48 -1.61 17.03
CA VAL A 22 -5.20 -0.91 16.93
C VAL A 22 -5.28 0.22 15.90
N MET A 23 -5.88 -0.05 14.73
CA MET A 23 -6.05 0.95 13.68
C MET A 23 -6.99 2.08 14.11
N ALA A 24 -8.09 1.77 14.80
CA ALA A 24 -9.03 2.78 15.31
C ALA A 24 -8.38 3.71 16.34
N ARG A 25 -7.61 3.15 17.29
CA ARG A 25 -6.87 3.96 18.29
C ARG A 25 -5.79 4.83 17.64
N PHE A 26 -5.07 4.29 16.66
CA PHE A 26 -4.07 5.02 15.89
C PHE A 26 -4.70 6.22 15.17
N ALA A 27 -5.79 6.00 14.44
CA ALA A 27 -6.50 7.05 13.71
C ALA A 27 -7.08 8.11 14.67
N ALA A 28 -7.78 7.70 15.73
CA ALA A 28 -8.37 8.61 16.70
C ALA A 28 -7.33 9.54 17.36
N ARG A 29 -6.22 8.97 17.85
CA ARG A 29 -5.14 9.74 18.48
C ARG A 29 -4.55 10.80 17.54
N LEU A 30 -4.35 10.46 16.28
CA LEU A 30 -3.82 11.41 15.30
C LEU A 30 -4.86 12.44 14.87
N GLY A 31 -6.13 12.05 14.79
CA GLY A 31 -7.26 12.95 14.57
C GLY A 31 -7.39 14.01 15.66
N GLU A 32 -7.26 13.62 16.94
CA GLU A 32 -7.25 14.54 18.09
C GLU A 32 -6.11 15.57 18.02
N GLN A 33 -5.00 15.22 17.37
CA GLN A 33 -3.86 16.11 17.13
C GLN A 33 -4.05 17.00 15.89
N GLY A 34 -5.19 16.90 15.19
CA GLY A 34 -5.42 17.56 13.90
C GLY A 34 -4.51 17.06 12.78
N ARG A 35 -3.89 15.89 12.93
CA ARG A 35 -2.97 15.33 11.95
C ARG A 35 -3.75 14.58 10.87
N ARG A 36 -3.44 14.87 9.61
CA ARG A 36 -3.94 14.12 8.45
C ARG A 36 -3.40 12.69 8.48
N VAL A 37 -4.22 11.72 8.12
CA VAL A 37 -3.83 10.30 8.11
C VAL A 37 -4.02 9.72 6.73
N VAL A 38 -3.04 8.98 6.23
CA VAL A 38 -3.12 8.25 4.97
C VAL A 38 -3.04 6.74 5.22
N LEU A 39 -4.00 5.99 4.69
CA LEU A 39 -3.87 4.55 4.48
C LEU A 39 -3.12 4.31 3.17
N ILE A 40 -1.97 3.65 3.23
CA ILE A 40 -1.23 3.20 2.05
C ILE A 40 -1.37 1.69 1.96
N THR A 41 -1.93 1.20 0.84
CA THR A 41 -1.87 -0.23 0.54
C THR A 41 -0.67 -0.54 -0.37
N SER A 42 0.09 -1.58 -0.06
CA SER A 42 1.34 -1.89 -0.78
C SER A 42 1.60 -3.38 -0.97
N GLY A 43 2.23 -3.73 -2.09
CA GLY A 43 2.56 -5.11 -2.46
C GLY A 43 1.39 -5.88 -3.07
N GLY A 44 1.63 -7.15 -3.38
CA GLY A 44 0.67 -8.02 -4.06
C GLY A 44 -0.17 -8.89 -3.14
N THR A 45 -1.44 -9.12 -3.49
CA THR A 45 -2.23 -10.19 -2.86
C THR A 45 -1.99 -11.53 -3.56
N LYS A 46 -2.12 -12.62 -2.81
CA LYS A 46 -2.20 -13.96 -3.39
C LYS A 46 -3.54 -14.63 -3.09
N VAL A 47 -3.97 -15.52 -3.98
CA VAL A 47 -5.18 -16.34 -3.82
C VAL A 47 -4.76 -17.81 -3.71
N PRO A 48 -5.18 -18.53 -2.67
CA PRO A 48 -4.94 -19.98 -2.56
C PRO A 48 -5.70 -20.74 -3.64
N LEU A 49 -5.06 -21.78 -4.19
CA LEU A 49 -5.73 -22.70 -5.12
C LEU A 49 -6.41 -23.87 -4.39
N GLU A 50 -6.00 -24.13 -3.15
CA GLU A 50 -6.48 -25.21 -2.28
C GLU A 50 -6.68 -24.68 -0.84
N ALA A 51 -7.58 -25.25 -0.05
CA ALA A 51 -7.83 -24.78 1.32
C ALA A 51 -6.62 -24.99 2.22
N ARG A 52 -5.97 -26.16 2.13
CA ARG A 52 -4.64 -26.42 2.68
C ARG A 52 -3.57 -26.00 1.68
N ALA A 53 -3.50 -24.69 1.49
CA ALA A 53 -2.83 -24.08 0.36
C ALA A 53 -1.34 -24.39 0.31
N VAL A 54 -0.92 -25.00 -0.80
CA VAL A 54 0.49 -25.17 -1.19
C VAL A 54 0.82 -24.40 -2.46
N ARG A 55 -0.19 -24.08 -3.27
CA ARG A 55 -0.07 -23.26 -4.48
C ARG A 55 -0.98 -22.04 -4.39
N PHE A 56 -0.55 -20.98 -5.05
CA PHE A 56 -1.25 -19.69 -5.06
C PHE A 56 -1.13 -19.04 -6.44
N LEU A 57 -2.14 -18.26 -6.82
CA LEU A 57 -2.00 -17.22 -7.83
C LEU A 57 -1.55 -15.93 -7.12
N ASP A 58 -0.44 -15.31 -7.52
CA ASP A 58 0.10 -14.09 -6.89
C ASP A 58 0.12 -12.93 -7.89
N ASN A 59 -0.42 -11.79 -7.49
CA ASN A 59 -0.32 -10.55 -8.27
C ASN A 59 1.01 -9.88 -7.95
N PHE A 60 1.93 -9.85 -8.91
CA PHE A 60 3.26 -9.32 -8.67
C PHE A 60 3.25 -7.83 -8.31
N SER A 61 3.79 -7.50 -7.14
CA SER A 61 4.21 -6.15 -6.77
C SER A 61 5.28 -6.23 -5.71
N SER A 62 6.44 -5.59 -5.98
CA SER A 62 7.54 -5.52 -5.02
C SER A 62 7.20 -4.69 -3.77
N GLY A 63 6.16 -3.85 -3.84
CA GLY A 63 5.79 -2.90 -2.79
C GLY A 63 6.66 -1.64 -2.71
N ARG A 64 7.66 -1.47 -3.59
CA ARG A 64 8.62 -0.35 -3.53
C ARG A 64 7.95 1.02 -3.62
N ARG A 65 6.94 1.18 -4.50
CA ARG A 65 6.17 2.43 -4.64
C ARG A 65 5.48 2.78 -3.33
N GLY A 66 4.70 1.85 -2.77
CA GLY A 66 4.00 2.09 -1.51
C GLY A 66 4.97 2.37 -0.36
N ALA A 67 6.10 1.66 -0.30
CA ALA A 67 7.12 1.90 0.72
C ALA A 67 7.77 3.29 0.61
N ALA A 68 8.19 3.69 -0.60
CA ALA A 68 8.75 5.01 -0.85
C ALA A 68 7.72 6.12 -0.58
N SER A 69 6.47 5.97 -1.05
CA SER A 69 5.40 6.93 -0.76
C SER A 69 5.14 7.08 0.74
N ALA A 70 5.20 5.99 1.52
CA ALA A 70 5.05 6.08 2.97
C ALA A 70 6.12 6.95 3.63
N GLU A 71 7.37 6.83 3.18
CA GLU A 71 8.49 7.65 3.67
C GLU A 71 8.25 9.14 3.35
N VAL A 72 7.81 9.45 2.13
CA VAL A 72 7.53 10.83 1.72
C VAL A 72 6.32 11.40 2.45
N PHE A 73 5.25 10.62 2.65
CA PHE A 73 4.08 11.06 3.42
C PHE A 73 4.44 11.33 4.90
N LEU A 74 5.27 10.48 5.52
CA LEU A 74 5.79 10.72 6.87
C LEU A 74 6.60 12.03 6.93
N ALA A 75 7.50 12.25 5.96
CA ALA A 75 8.29 13.48 5.85
C ALA A 75 7.39 14.72 5.63
N ALA A 76 6.27 14.56 4.94
CA ALA A 76 5.27 15.61 4.75
C ALA A 76 4.32 15.83 5.96
N GLY A 77 4.55 15.13 7.07
CA GLY A 77 3.81 15.30 8.33
C GLY A 77 2.52 14.50 8.45
N TYR A 78 2.24 13.56 7.54
CA TYR A 78 1.08 12.67 7.68
C TYR A 78 1.31 11.59 8.74
N GLY A 79 0.22 11.15 9.36
CA GLY A 79 0.17 9.81 9.94
C GLY A 79 0.03 8.76 8.84
N VAL A 80 0.84 7.72 8.86
CA VAL A 80 0.82 6.67 7.84
C VAL A 80 0.39 5.33 8.45
N LEU A 81 -0.75 4.83 7.98
CA LEU A 81 -1.17 3.44 8.16
C LEU A 81 -0.73 2.65 6.93
N PHE A 82 0.25 1.78 7.08
CA PHE A 82 0.86 1.00 5.99
C PHE A 82 0.34 -0.43 6.01
N LEU A 83 -0.69 -0.70 5.22
CA LEU A 83 -1.24 -2.04 5.01
C LEU A 83 -0.48 -2.71 3.87
N TYR A 84 0.40 -3.67 4.18
CA TYR A 84 1.37 -4.17 3.20
C TYR A 84 1.47 -5.69 3.16
N ARG A 85 1.85 -6.21 1.99
CA ARG A 85 2.14 -7.63 1.81
C ARG A 85 3.34 -8.03 2.67
N ALA A 86 3.18 -9.01 3.55
CA ALA A 86 4.28 -9.59 4.31
C ALA A 86 5.43 -9.99 3.38
N ARG A 87 6.66 -9.57 3.73
CA ARG A 87 7.91 -9.73 2.94
C ARG A 87 7.98 -8.95 1.62
N SER A 88 7.12 -7.97 1.40
CA SER A 88 7.32 -6.95 0.37
C SER A 88 8.21 -5.82 0.90
N ALA A 89 8.54 -4.84 0.04
CA ALA A 89 9.33 -3.68 0.44
C ALA A 89 8.71 -2.95 1.64
N PHE A 90 9.53 -2.68 2.64
CA PHE A 90 9.15 -1.99 3.87
C PHE A 90 9.81 -0.60 3.91
N PRO A 91 9.10 0.47 4.32
CA PRO A 91 9.64 1.83 4.38
C PRO A 91 11.00 1.88 5.08
N TYR A 92 11.94 2.62 4.49
CA TYR A 92 13.35 2.76 4.88
C TYR A 92 14.18 1.48 4.66
N ALA A 93 13.71 0.32 5.13
CA ALA A 93 14.45 -0.94 5.06
C ALA A 93 14.67 -1.45 3.63
N HIS A 94 13.74 -1.20 2.69
CA HIS A 94 13.86 -1.68 1.30
C HIS A 94 15.07 -1.12 0.55
N ARG A 95 15.63 0.01 1.02
CA ARG A 95 16.85 0.64 0.48
C ARG A 95 18.11 -0.16 0.82
N PHE A 96 18.07 -1.00 1.86
CA PHE A 96 19.21 -1.72 2.40
C PHE A 96 18.94 -3.23 2.40
N PRO A 97 19.13 -3.92 1.25
CA PRO A 97 18.91 -5.35 1.17
C PRO A 97 19.87 -6.11 2.12
N PRO A 98 19.55 -7.36 2.52
CA PRO A 98 20.34 -8.13 3.49
C PRO A 98 21.85 -8.12 3.23
N GLN A 99 22.27 -8.31 1.98
CA GLN A 99 23.68 -8.36 1.62
C GLN A 99 24.41 -7.03 1.85
N ALA A 100 23.72 -5.89 1.73
CA ALA A 100 24.33 -4.57 1.91
C ALA A 100 24.69 -4.34 3.38
N TRP A 101 23.73 -4.46 4.31
CA TRP A 101 23.99 -4.17 5.71
C TRP A 101 24.79 -5.27 6.41
N LEU A 102 24.67 -6.54 6.00
CA LEU A 102 25.48 -7.63 6.55
C LEU A 102 26.97 -7.51 6.24
N SER A 103 27.31 -6.90 5.09
CA SER A 103 28.72 -6.73 4.67
C SER A 103 29.32 -5.40 5.17
N ALA A 104 28.49 -4.37 5.33
CA ALA A 104 28.93 -3.04 5.72
C ALA A 104 29.04 -2.84 7.24
N LEU A 105 28.08 -3.35 8.03
CA LEU A 105 28.09 -3.17 9.49
C LEU A 105 29.12 -4.10 10.15
N ARG A 106 30.02 -3.51 10.95
CA ARG A 106 31.04 -4.23 11.71
C ARG A 106 30.96 -3.85 13.19
N PRO A 107 31.20 -4.78 14.13
CA PRO A 107 31.39 -4.42 15.53
C PRO A 107 32.64 -3.54 15.68
N SER A 108 32.50 -2.36 16.29
CA SER A 108 33.62 -1.42 16.53
C SER A 108 34.43 -1.78 17.78
N GLY A 109 34.03 -2.80 18.53
CA GLY A 109 34.70 -3.28 19.73
C GLY A 109 33.84 -4.26 20.54
N PRO A 110 34.34 -4.76 21.67
CA PRO A 110 33.55 -5.60 22.57
C PRO A 110 32.38 -4.80 23.16
N ALA A 111 31.23 -5.45 23.35
CA ALA A 111 30.06 -4.81 23.94
C ALA A 111 30.38 -4.31 25.36
N GLN A 112 30.26 -3.00 25.57
CA GLN A 112 30.44 -2.39 26.88
C GLN A 112 29.07 -2.12 27.50
N SER A 113 28.89 -2.55 28.75
CA SER A 113 27.65 -2.34 29.51
C SER A 113 26.39 -2.83 28.78
N GLY A 114 26.48 -3.94 28.06
CA GLY A 114 25.37 -4.53 27.31
C GLY A 114 24.97 -3.78 26.02
N LYS A 115 25.68 -2.72 25.65
CA LYS A 115 25.45 -1.98 24.40
C LYS A 115 26.41 -2.46 23.32
N LEU A 116 25.84 -2.89 22.19
CA LEU A 116 26.57 -3.16 20.97
C LEU A 116 26.91 -1.81 20.29
N SER A 117 28.16 -1.65 19.88
CA SER A 117 28.58 -0.52 19.04
C SER A 117 28.93 -1.06 17.65
N LEU A 118 28.41 -0.39 16.62
CA LEU A 118 28.58 -0.75 15.23
C LEU A 118 29.19 0.43 14.48
N GLU A 119 30.02 0.12 13.50
CA GLU A 119 30.56 1.06 12.54
C GLU A 119 30.33 0.54 11.11
N ALA A 120 30.25 1.47 10.16
CA ALA A 120 30.19 1.19 8.73
C ALA A 120 30.74 2.39 7.96
N GLU A 121 31.29 2.14 6.78
CA GLU A 121 31.58 3.21 5.82
C GLU A 121 30.26 3.78 5.30
N GLU A 122 30.10 5.10 5.38
CA GLU A 122 28.86 5.78 4.94
C GLU A 122 28.55 5.50 3.45
N ASN A 123 29.59 5.43 2.62
CA ASN A 123 29.45 5.10 1.19
C ASN A 123 28.93 3.69 0.94
N ALA A 124 29.12 2.75 1.87
CA ALA A 124 28.60 1.39 1.76
C ALA A 124 27.11 1.30 2.13
N LEU A 125 26.61 2.26 2.93
CA LEU A 125 25.20 2.36 3.31
C LEU A 125 24.69 3.81 3.20
N PRO A 126 24.60 4.38 1.98
CA PRO A 126 24.24 5.78 1.80
C PRO A 126 22.88 6.11 2.42
N GLY A 127 22.84 7.11 3.30
CA GLY A 127 21.61 7.57 3.97
C GLY A 127 21.06 6.63 5.06
N PHE A 128 21.81 5.61 5.49
CA PHE A 128 21.34 4.65 6.50
C PHE A 128 21.04 5.29 7.85
N ALA A 129 21.89 6.21 8.32
CA ALA A 129 21.65 6.94 9.55
C ALA A 129 20.36 7.77 9.49
N ALA A 130 20.16 8.53 8.41
CA ALA A 130 18.94 9.32 8.20
C ALA A 130 17.69 8.43 8.15
N ALA A 131 17.76 7.29 7.46
CA ALA A 131 16.66 6.34 7.38
C ALA A 131 16.28 5.75 8.75
N LEU A 132 17.27 5.38 9.58
CA LEU A 132 17.03 4.93 10.96
C LEU A 132 16.41 6.03 11.81
N GLN A 133 16.94 7.25 11.71
CA GLN A 133 16.43 8.39 12.45
C GLN A 133 14.96 8.67 12.11
N SER A 134 14.61 8.76 10.82
CA SER A 134 13.23 9.00 10.39
C SER A 134 12.27 7.89 10.87
N TYR A 135 12.69 6.62 10.79
CA TYR A 135 11.87 5.52 11.32
C TYR A 135 11.66 5.62 12.83
N GLN A 136 12.73 5.90 13.59
CA GLN A 136 12.69 6.03 15.05
C GLN A 136 11.85 7.23 15.50
N GLU A 137 11.96 8.37 14.82
CA GLU A 137 11.15 9.55 15.06
C GLU A 137 9.66 9.26 14.80
N ALA A 138 9.33 8.59 13.69
CA ALA A 138 7.95 8.21 13.39
C ALA A 138 7.39 7.22 14.42
N ALA A 139 8.20 6.26 14.87
CA ALA A 139 7.82 5.31 15.92
C ALA A 139 7.60 6.00 17.27
N ALA A 140 8.52 6.88 17.68
CA ALA A 140 8.43 7.63 18.93
C ALA A 140 7.22 8.58 18.95
N ALA A 141 6.95 9.26 17.82
CA ALA A 141 5.77 10.10 17.65
C ALA A 141 4.47 9.29 17.50
N GLY A 142 4.57 7.98 17.22
CA GLY A 142 3.45 7.08 16.89
C GLY A 142 2.75 7.43 15.58
N THR A 143 3.44 8.05 14.62
CA THR A 143 2.89 8.50 13.34
C THR A 143 2.93 7.41 12.26
N PHE A 144 3.54 6.26 12.53
CA PHE A 144 3.61 5.13 11.61
C PHE A 144 3.03 3.86 12.24
N LEU A 145 2.11 3.20 11.54
CA LEU A 145 1.55 1.91 11.90
C LEU A 145 1.63 0.96 10.71
N ALA A 146 2.35 -0.15 10.84
CA ALA A 146 2.44 -1.18 9.81
C ALA A 146 1.53 -2.38 10.14
N VAL A 147 0.75 -2.83 9.15
CA VAL A 147 -0.16 -3.97 9.26
C VAL A 147 0.08 -4.91 8.08
N GLU A 148 0.34 -6.18 8.37
CA GLU A 148 0.66 -7.17 7.34
C GLU A 148 -0.57 -7.89 6.81
N PHE A 149 -0.61 -8.10 5.50
CA PHE A 149 -1.50 -9.06 4.85
C PHE A 149 -0.71 -10.04 4.00
N THR A 150 -1.30 -11.16 3.60
CA THR A 150 -0.69 -12.03 2.57
C THR A 150 -1.70 -12.38 1.48
N THR A 151 -2.87 -12.86 1.87
CA THR A 151 -3.90 -13.30 0.94
C THR A 151 -4.85 -12.16 0.56
N LEU A 152 -5.64 -12.37 -0.51
CA LEU A 152 -6.76 -11.48 -0.84
C LEU A 152 -7.75 -11.37 0.33
N ALA A 153 -8.03 -12.47 1.04
CA ALA A 153 -8.93 -12.47 2.19
C ALA A 153 -8.39 -11.57 3.32
N ASP A 154 -7.11 -11.71 3.68
CA ASP A 154 -6.45 -10.85 4.66
C ASP A 154 -6.58 -9.38 4.27
N TYR A 155 -6.25 -9.08 3.01
CA TYR A 155 -6.29 -7.72 2.46
C TYR A 155 -7.67 -7.09 2.58
N LEU A 156 -8.73 -7.78 2.18
CA LEU A 156 -10.08 -7.22 2.18
C LEU A 156 -10.64 -6.99 3.58
N HIS A 157 -10.41 -7.94 4.50
CA HIS A 157 -10.79 -7.78 5.91
C HIS A 157 -10.05 -6.61 6.57
N LEU A 158 -8.74 -6.52 6.35
CA LEU A 158 -7.92 -5.46 6.95
C LEU A 158 -8.16 -4.10 6.29
N LEU A 159 -8.44 -4.06 4.99
CA LEU A 159 -8.84 -2.83 4.28
C LEU A 159 -10.17 -2.31 4.81
N GLN A 160 -11.17 -3.18 5.02
CA GLN A 160 -12.43 -2.78 5.62
C GLN A 160 -12.22 -2.22 7.03
N ALA A 161 -11.46 -2.92 7.86
CA ALA A 161 -11.16 -2.46 9.22
C ALA A 161 -10.40 -1.13 9.22
N ALA A 162 -9.42 -0.95 8.34
CA ALA A 162 -8.71 0.33 8.17
C ALA A 162 -9.64 1.44 7.69
N ALA A 163 -10.54 1.14 6.75
CA ALA A 163 -11.48 2.12 6.23
C ALA A 163 -12.44 2.63 7.30
N LEU A 164 -13.01 1.71 8.09
CA LEU A 164 -13.86 2.04 9.23
C LEU A 164 -13.09 2.80 10.32
N ALA A 165 -11.82 2.46 10.56
CA ALA A 165 -10.96 3.15 11.52
C ALA A 165 -10.66 4.61 11.12
N LEU A 166 -10.49 4.87 9.82
CA LEU A 166 -10.19 6.21 9.29
C LEU A 166 -11.45 7.05 9.04
N SER A 167 -12.63 6.42 8.92
CA SER A 167 -13.90 7.08 8.64
C SER A 167 -14.22 8.30 9.53
N PRO A 168 -13.97 8.25 10.87
CA PRO A 168 -14.22 9.40 11.75
C PRO A 168 -13.38 10.65 11.43
N LEU A 169 -12.24 10.50 10.73
CA LEU A 169 -11.40 11.63 10.32
C LEU A 169 -11.99 12.41 9.14
N GLY A 170 -13.02 11.89 8.49
CA GLY A 170 -13.71 12.54 7.39
C GLY A 170 -12.77 12.92 6.25
N SER A 171 -12.80 14.20 5.86
CA SER A 171 -11.98 14.74 4.77
C SER A 171 -10.48 14.76 5.07
N SER A 172 -10.06 14.56 6.33
CA SER A 172 -8.64 14.52 6.72
C SER A 172 -7.99 13.13 6.54
N ALA A 173 -8.78 12.11 6.20
CA ALA A 173 -8.28 10.79 5.82
C ALA A 173 -8.03 10.71 4.30
N MET A 174 -6.87 10.17 3.93
CA MET A 174 -6.53 9.80 2.56
C MET A 174 -6.40 8.28 2.43
N PHE A 175 -6.84 7.74 1.29
CA PHE A 175 -6.57 6.36 0.89
C PHE A 175 -5.67 6.40 -0.35
N TYR A 176 -4.48 5.82 -0.24
CA TYR A 176 -3.50 5.68 -1.31
C TYR A 176 -3.37 4.18 -1.65
N LEU A 177 -4.16 3.74 -2.64
CA LEU A 177 -4.42 2.32 -2.88
C LEU A 177 -3.48 1.74 -3.95
N ALA A 178 -2.20 1.54 -3.59
CA ALA A 178 -1.14 1.09 -4.50
C ALA A 178 -0.87 -0.43 -4.50
N ALA A 179 -1.66 -1.21 -3.75
CA ALA A 179 -1.54 -2.68 -3.76
C ALA A 179 -2.00 -3.28 -5.10
N ALA A 180 -1.31 -4.33 -5.54
CA ALA A 180 -1.74 -5.15 -6.67
C ALA A 180 -2.72 -6.21 -6.18
N VAL A 181 -4.01 -5.84 -6.17
CA VAL A 181 -5.10 -6.68 -5.70
C VAL A 181 -5.50 -7.66 -6.80
N SER A 182 -5.73 -8.92 -6.44
CA SER A 182 -6.16 -9.97 -7.36
C SER A 182 -7.55 -9.68 -7.91
N ASP A 183 -7.70 -9.77 -9.23
CA ASP A 183 -8.99 -9.61 -9.92
C ASP A 183 -9.81 -10.89 -9.95
N PHE A 184 -9.19 -12.03 -9.64
CA PHE A 184 -9.82 -13.35 -9.65
C PHE A 184 -9.56 -14.09 -8.35
N TYR A 185 -10.53 -14.88 -7.89
CA TYR A 185 -10.40 -15.75 -6.72
C TYR A 185 -11.15 -17.07 -6.89
N ILE A 186 -10.91 -18.03 -5.99
CA ILE A 186 -11.71 -19.26 -5.89
C ILE A 186 -12.55 -19.16 -4.61
N PRO A 187 -13.88 -19.23 -4.69
CA PRO A 187 -14.74 -19.26 -3.51
C PRO A 187 -14.40 -20.44 -2.60
N VAL A 188 -14.55 -20.27 -1.28
CA VAL A 188 -14.23 -21.32 -0.30
C VAL A 188 -15.04 -22.60 -0.56
N SER A 189 -16.30 -22.46 -1.00
CA SER A 189 -17.19 -23.57 -1.34
C SER A 189 -16.76 -24.38 -2.57
N GLU A 190 -15.91 -23.82 -3.44
CA GLU A 190 -15.42 -24.44 -4.67
C GLU A 190 -13.95 -24.86 -4.56
N MET A 191 -13.31 -24.57 -3.43
CA MET A 191 -11.88 -24.80 -3.24
C MET A 191 -11.61 -26.26 -2.85
N PRO A 192 -10.72 -26.98 -3.57
CA PRO A 192 -10.28 -28.31 -3.14
C PRO A 192 -9.64 -28.23 -1.75
N GLU A 193 -9.95 -29.18 -0.87
CA GLU A 193 -9.35 -29.19 0.47
C GLU A 193 -7.83 -29.45 0.42
N HIS A 194 -7.42 -30.38 -0.45
CA HIS A 194 -6.06 -30.89 -0.52
C HIS A 194 -5.34 -30.49 -1.82
N LYS A 195 -4.01 -30.59 -1.80
CA LYS A 195 -3.11 -30.34 -2.94
C LYS A 195 -3.61 -31.03 -4.20
N ILE A 196 -3.82 -30.26 -5.26
CA ILE A 196 -4.22 -30.80 -6.56
C ILE A 196 -3.12 -31.73 -7.11
N HIS A 197 -3.45 -32.97 -7.43
CA HIS A 197 -2.50 -33.99 -7.89
C HIS A 197 -2.15 -33.81 -9.37
N SER A 198 -0.87 -33.98 -9.72
CA SER A 198 -0.36 -33.80 -11.09
C SER A 198 -0.53 -35.03 -12.00
N SER A 199 -1.02 -36.16 -11.48
CA SER A 199 -1.18 -37.41 -12.23
C SER A 199 -2.41 -37.44 -13.15
N GLY A 200 -3.31 -36.44 -13.06
CA GLY A 200 -4.57 -36.39 -13.80
C GLY A 200 -4.50 -35.79 -15.20
N GLY A 201 -3.30 -35.45 -15.71
CA GLY A 201 -3.13 -34.75 -16.98
C GLY A 201 -3.06 -33.22 -16.82
N PRO A 202 -3.40 -32.45 -17.87
CA PRO A 202 -3.28 -30.98 -17.84
C PRO A 202 -4.18 -30.36 -16.77
N LEU A 203 -3.65 -29.36 -16.05
CA LEU A 203 -4.38 -28.66 -14.99
C LEU A 203 -5.24 -27.54 -15.58
N GLN A 204 -6.55 -27.59 -15.33
CA GLN A 204 -7.48 -26.50 -15.59
C GLN A 204 -7.93 -25.88 -14.27
N ILE A 205 -7.84 -24.56 -14.15
CA ILE A 205 -8.26 -23.80 -12.97
C ILE A 205 -9.37 -22.85 -13.40
N THR A 206 -10.52 -22.93 -12.74
CA THR A 206 -11.63 -21.99 -12.92
C THR A 206 -11.66 -21.03 -11.73
N MET A 207 -11.74 -19.73 -12.00
CA MET A 207 -11.76 -18.68 -10.98
C MET A 207 -12.91 -17.71 -11.26
N LYS A 208 -13.44 -17.09 -10.21
CA LYS A 208 -14.46 -16.05 -10.29
C LYS A 208 -13.82 -14.66 -10.20
N MET A 209 -14.47 -13.67 -10.79
CA MET A 209 -14.04 -12.27 -10.61
C MET A 209 -14.23 -11.83 -9.17
N VAL A 210 -13.27 -11.09 -8.65
CA VAL A 210 -13.39 -10.37 -7.38
C VAL A 210 -14.37 -9.22 -7.58
N PRO A 211 -15.41 -9.10 -6.74
CA PRO A 211 -16.30 -7.95 -6.70
C PRO A 211 -15.56 -6.61 -6.64
N LYS A 212 -16.26 -5.53 -7.01
CA LYS A 212 -15.70 -4.19 -7.14
C LYS A 212 -15.50 -3.52 -5.78
N MET A 213 -14.50 -4.01 -5.02
CA MET A 213 -14.26 -3.68 -3.61
C MET A 213 -13.95 -2.21 -3.29
N LEU A 214 -13.66 -1.38 -4.30
CA LEU A 214 -13.54 0.07 -4.11
C LEU A 214 -14.90 0.76 -3.93
N SER A 215 -15.98 0.20 -4.48
CA SER A 215 -17.31 0.79 -4.36
C SER A 215 -17.78 0.87 -2.90
N PRO A 216 -17.71 -0.20 -2.08
CA PRO A 216 -18.07 -0.11 -0.66
C PRO A 216 -17.15 0.82 0.13
N LEU A 217 -15.86 0.90 -0.23
CA LEU A 217 -14.92 1.80 0.45
C LEU A 217 -15.36 3.27 0.31
N VAL A 218 -15.69 3.68 -0.91
CA VAL A 218 -16.07 5.07 -1.23
C VAL A 218 -17.50 5.39 -0.81
N LYS A 219 -18.42 4.41 -0.82
CA LYS A 219 -19.84 4.67 -0.54
C LYS A 219 -20.21 4.45 0.93
N ASP A 220 -19.67 3.41 1.54
CA ASP A 220 -20.17 2.89 2.81
C ASP A 220 -19.16 3.03 3.95
N TRP A 221 -17.87 2.73 3.71
CA TRP A 221 -16.89 2.63 4.79
C TRP A 221 -16.26 3.97 5.15
N ALA A 222 -15.81 4.75 4.15
CA ALA A 222 -15.15 6.03 4.35
C ALA A 222 -15.61 7.11 3.34
N PRO A 223 -16.91 7.44 3.29
CA PRO A 223 -17.50 8.26 2.22
C PRO A 223 -17.05 9.72 2.14
N LYS A 224 -16.40 10.22 3.20
CA LYS A 224 -15.87 11.58 3.26
C LYS A 224 -14.37 11.67 3.00
N ALA A 225 -13.68 10.53 2.88
CA ALA A 225 -12.24 10.50 2.72
C ALA A 225 -11.79 10.85 1.30
N PHE A 226 -10.53 11.25 1.16
CA PHE A 226 -9.89 11.49 -0.13
C PHE A 226 -9.28 10.20 -0.67
N VAL A 227 -9.86 9.62 -1.71
CA VAL A 227 -9.50 8.30 -2.23
C VAL A 227 -8.73 8.41 -3.54
N VAL A 228 -7.53 7.84 -3.53
CA VAL A 228 -6.57 7.74 -4.64
C VAL A 228 -6.37 6.26 -4.99
N SER A 229 -6.69 5.88 -6.23
CA SER A 229 -6.41 4.52 -6.72
C SER A 229 -5.28 4.51 -7.74
N PHE A 230 -4.66 3.34 -7.92
CA PHE A 230 -3.60 3.14 -8.91
C PHE A 230 -4.10 2.30 -10.09
N LYS A 231 -3.64 2.67 -11.29
CA LYS A 231 -3.79 1.87 -12.51
C LYS A 231 -2.44 1.66 -13.16
N LEU A 232 -2.09 0.38 -13.31
CA LEU A 232 -0.91 -0.07 -14.01
C LEU A 232 -1.36 -0.71 -15.31
N GLU A 233 -0.89 -0.18 -16.43
CA GLU A 233 -1.16 -0.72 -17.76
C GLU A 233 0.16 -0.94 -18.50
N THR A 234 0.13 -1.74 -19.56
CA THR A 234 1.25 -1.95 -20.48
C THR A 234 1.03 -1.27 -21.83
N ASP A 235 -0.18 -0.74 -22.04
CA ASP A 235 -0.58 -0.09 -23.29
C ASP A 235 -0.91 1.39 -23.00
N PRO A 236 -0.10 2.33 -23.51
CA PRO A 236 -0.34 3.77 -23.36
C PRO A 236 -1.67 4.25 -23.93
N ASP A 237 -2.22 3.58 -24.95
CA ASP A 237 -3.41 4.06 -25.66
C ASP A 237 -4.70 3.86 -24.83
N ILE A 238 -4.66 2.97 -23.84
CA ILE A 238 -5.82 2.63 -23.00
C ILE A 238 -5.74 3.18 -21.58
N ILE A 239 -4.59 3.74 -21.16
CA ILE A 239 -4.37 4.07 -19.74
C ILE A 239 -5.32 5.15 -19.23
N ILE A 240 -5.54 6.21 -20.00
CA ILE A 240 -6.42 7.33 -19.64
C ILE A 240 -7.88 6.89 -19.64
N SER A 241 -8.30 6.11 -20.64
CA SER A 241 -9.67 5.61 -20.71
C SER A 241 -10.00 4.69 -19.53
N ARG A 242 -9.06 3.84 -19.13
CA ARG A 242 -9.19 2.98 -17.95
C ARG A 242 -9.18 3.76 -16.64
N ALA A 243 -8.35 4.80 -16.53
CA ALA A 243 -8.34 5.68 -15.38
C ALA A 243 -9.69 6.41 -15.23
N ARG A 244 -10.21 7.01 -16.31
CA ARG A 244 -11.54 7.66 -16.32
C ARG A 244 -12.68 6.70 -16.00
N ASN A 245 -12.66 5.49 -16.56
CA ASN A 245 -13.64 4.46 -16.23
C ASN A 245 -13.59 4.08 -14.74
N ALA A 246 -12.40 4.01 -14.13
CA ALA A 246 -12.28 3.76 -12.69
C ALA A 246 -12.88 4.91 -11.86
N LEU A 247 -12.65 6.16 -12.26
CA LEU A 247 -13.27 7.33 -11.61
C LEU A 247 -14.80 7.28 -11.71
N GLU A 248 -15.33 6.93 -12.88
CA GLU A 248 -16.77 6.82 -13.11
C GLU A 248 -17.42 5.67 -12.32
N VAL A 249 -16.80 4.49 -12.33
CA VAL A 249 -17.36 3.31 -11.64
C VAL A 249 -17.31 3.48 -10.12
N TYR A 250 -16.16 3.91 -9.58
CA TYR A 250 -15.94 3.94 -8.13
C TYR A 250 -16.24 5.30 -7.49
N GLN A 251 -16.42 6.37 -8.28
CA GLN A 251 -16.74 7.73 -7.82
C GLN A 251 -15.72 8.29 -6.79
N HIS A 252 -14.46 7.91 -6.94
CA HIS A 252 -13.35 8.43 -6.12
C HIS A 252 -12.67 9.63 -6.80
N GLN A 253 -11.73 10.27 -6.10
CA GLN A 253 -11.24 11.61 -6.48
C GLN A 253 -10.10 11.56 -7.50
N VAL A 254 -9.17 10.61 -7.37
CA VAL A 254 -7.94 10.59 -8.17
C VAL A 254 -7.54 9.17 -8.58
N VAL A 255 -7.10 9.01 -9.82
CA VAL A 255 -6.37 7.84 -10.29
C VAL A 255 -4.94 8.25 -10.61
N VAL A 256 -3.95 7.57 -10.02
CA VAL A 256 -2.56 7.66 -10.45
C VAL A 256 -2.31 6.51 -11.42
N ALA A 257 -2.04 6.88 -12.67
CA ALA A 257 -1.87 5.95 -13.76
C ALA A 257 -0.38 5.85 -14.16
N ASN A 258 0.11 4.63 -14.33
CA ASN A 258 1.47 4.34 -14.74
C ASN A 258 1.50 3.31 -15.87
N ILE A 259 2.50 3.47 -16.74
CA ILE A 259 2.91 2.45 -17.70
C ILE A 259 4.03 1.62 -17.09
N LEU A 260 3.99 0.29 -17.27
CA LEU A 260 4.92 -0.65 -16.62
C LEU A 260 6.39 -0.35 -16.95
N GLU A 261 6.67 0.04 -18.18
CA GLU A 261 8.01 0.33 -18.70
C GLU A 261 8.62 1.59 -18.07
N SER A 262 7.78 2.60 -17.76
CA SER A 262 8.20 3.90 -17.22
C SER A 262 7.79 4.11 -15.77
N ILE A 263 7.46 3.02 -15.06
CA ILE A 263 6.82 3.04 -13.74
C ILE A 263 7.59 3.83 -12.67
N LYS A 264 8.90 4.06 -12.86
CA LYS A 264 9.78 4.79 -11.94
C LYS A 264 10.00 6.26 -12.31
N SER A 265 9.70 6.64 -13.55
CA SER A 265 10.04 7.97 -14.08
C SER A 265 8.83 8.77 -14.54
N PHE A 266 7.68 8.12 -14.80
CA PHE A 266 6.52 8.80 -15.34
C PHE A 266 5.21 8.29 -14.73
N VAL A 267 4.35 9.22 -14.32
CA VAL A 267 2.96 8.95 -13.92
C VAL A 267 2.04 9.98 -14.57
N ILE A 268 0.77 9.62 -14.73
CA ILE A 268 -0.30 10.56 -15.06
C ILE A 268 -1.29 10.55 -13.91
N ILE A 269 -1.53 11.71 -13.31
CA ILE A 269 -2.57 11.90 -12.30
C ILE A 269 -3.84 12.34 -13.01
N VAL A 270 -4.88 11.52 -12.91
CA VAL A 270 -6.16 11.71 -13.59
C VAL A 270 -7.24 12.01 -12.55
N THR A 271 -7.96 13.10 -12.76
CA THR A 271 -9.19 13.44 -12.04
C THR A 271 -10.38 13.46 -13.00
N LYS A 272 -11.56 13.81 -12.50
CA LYS A 272 -12.77 13.95 -13.34
C LYS A 272 -12.59 15.00 -14.45
N ASP A 273 -11.78 16.01 -14.18
CA ASP A 273 -11.68 17.27 -14.91
C ASP A 273 -10.26 17.58 -15.40
N SER A 274 -9.24 16.82 -14.98
CA SER A 274 -7.84 17.10 -15.34
C SER A 274 -7.02 15.84 -15.55
N GLU A 275 -5.97 16.01 -16.35
CA GLU A 275 -4.88 15.05 -16.54
C GLU A 275 -3.58 15.82 -16.26
N THR A 276 -2.74 15.31 -15.36
CA THR A 276 -1.49 15.95 -14.95
C THR A 276 -0.36 14.97 -15.10
N GLU A 277 0.55 15.23 -16.03
CA GLU A 277 1.74 14.43 -16.25
C GLU A 277 2.83 14.82 -15.26
N LEU A 278 3.41 13.83 -14.58
CA LEU A 278 4.59 14.01 -13.75
C LEU A 278 5.72 13.15 -14.31
N LEU A 279 6.79 13.82 -14.74
CA LEU A 279 8.01 13.21 -15.23
C LEU A 279 9.15 13.49 -14.25
N LEU A 280 9.97 12.47 -13.98
CA LEU A 280 11.23 12.59 -13.27
C LEU A 280 12.34 12.79 -14.31
N SER A 281 12.98 13.97 -14.31
CA SER A 281 14.04 14.29 -15.27
C SER A 281 15.34 13.53 -14.95
N GLU A 282 16.24 13.39 -15.93
CA GLU A 282 17.54 12.76 -15.71
C GLU A 282 18.36 13.48 -14.63
N GLU A 283 18.26 14.82 -14.54
CA GLU A 283 18.92 15.60 -13.51
C GLU A 283 18.36 15.32 -12.10
N GLU A 284 17.04 15.13 -11.99
CA GLU A 284 16.40 14.79 -10.72
C GLU A 284 16.78 13.37 -10.29
N VAL A 285 16.81 12.42 -11.23
CA VAL A 285 17.29 11.05 -10.98
C VAL A 285 18.74 11.07 -10.50
N ALA A 286 19.61 11.86 -11.14
CA ALA A 286 21.02 11.98 -10.75
C ALA A 286 21.20 12.57 -9.34
N LYS A 287 20.27 13.42 -8.89
CA LYS A 287 20.22 13.95 -7.52
C LYS A 287 19.58 12.98 -6.52
N GLY A 288 19.10 11.82 -6.96
CA GLY A 288 18.51 10.79 -6.11
C GLY A 288 17.03 11.01 -5.77
N LEU A 289 16.34 11.94 -6.45
CA LEU A 289 14.90 12.09 -6.28
C LEU A 289 14.17 10.84 -6.78
N VAL A 290 13.04 10.54 -6.16
CA VAL A 290 12.13 9.47 -6.58
C VAL A 290 10.80 10.06 -7.04
N ILE A 291 10.12 9.40 -7.99
CA ILE A 291 8.85 9.90 -8.53
C ILE A 291 7.77 10.05 -7.44
N GLU A 292 7.84 9.25 -6.39
CA GLU A 292 6.95 9.33 -5.23
C GLU A 292 6.99 10.70 -4.53
N GLU A 293 8.11 11.42 -4.57
CA GLU A 293 8.17 12.80 -4.05
C GLU A 293 7.23 13.74 -4.80
N LYS A 294 7.21 13.65 -6.14
CA LYS A 294 6.31 14.43 -6.99
C LYS A 294 4.85 14.01 -6.83
N ILE A 295 4.60 12.70 -6.77
CA ILE A 295 3.24 12.17 -6.58
C ILE A 295 2.66 12.69 -5.26
N VAL A 296 3.42 12.57 -4.16
CA VAL A 296 2.92 12.95 -2.82
C VAL A 296 2.74 14.47 -2.73
N ASP A 297 3.60 15.27 -3.34
CA ASP A 297 3.45 16.73 -3.32
C ASP A 297 2.16 17.20 -4.05
N ASP A 298 1.90 16.66 -5.24
CA ASP A 298 0.66 16.93 -5.98
C ASP A 298 -0.57 16.45 -5.17
N LEU A 299 -0.56 15.21 -4.68
CA LEU A 299 -1.68 14.65 -3.92
C LEU A 299 -1.93 15.40 -2.61
N ARG A 300 -0.90 15.91 -1.94
CA ARG A 300 -1.03 16.74 -0.73
C ARG A 300 -1.75 18.06 -1.04
N SER A 301 -1.42 18.67 -2.18
CA SER A 301 -2.07 19.90 -2.62
C SER A 301 -3.55 19.66 -2.93
N ARG A 302 -3.86 18.59 -3.67
CA ARG A 302 -5.25 18.19 -3.96
C ARG A 302 -6.03 17.81 -2.71
N HIS A 303 -5.42 17.10 -1.77
CA HIS A 303 -6.06 16.76 -0.50
C HIS A 303 -6.33 18.01 0.35
N THR A 304 -5.45 19.01 0.30
CA THR A 304 -5.68 20.29 0.98
C THR A 304 -6.89 21.01 0.40
N ALA A 305 -6.99 21.09 -0.93
CA ALA A 305 -8.17 21.65 -1.59
C ALA A 305 -9.45 20.87 -1.24
N PHE A 306 -9.38 19.53 -1.26
CA PHE A 306 -10.51 18.67 -0.88
C PHE A 306 -10.99 18.88 0.56
N ILE A 307 -10.07 19.09 1.51
CA ILE A 307 -10.43 19.41 2.90
C ILE A 307 -11.14 20.77 2.96
N CYS A 308 -10.62 21.78 2.26
CA CYS A 308 -11.22 23.12 2.21
C CYS A 308 -12.62 23.14 1.59
N ASP A 309 -12.89 22.30 0.59
CA ASP A 309 -14.19 22.21 -0.06
C ASP A 309 -15.26 21.47 0.77
N LYS A 310 -14.84 20.75 1.82
CA LYS A 310 -15.72 19.88 2.63
C LYS A 310 -15.95 20.37 4.06
N ASN A 311 -15.16 21.34 4.52
CA ASN A 311 -15.32 22.01 5.81
C ASN A 311 -16.08 23.33 5.63
#